data_AF-A0A7W4E8G9-F1
#
_entry.id   AF-A0A7W4E8G9-F1
#
_cell.length_a   1.000
_cell.length_b   1.000
_cell.length_c   1.000
_cell.angle_alpha   90.00
_cell.angle_beta   90.00
_cell.angle_gamma   90.00
#
_symmetry.space_group_name_H-M   'P 1'
#
loop_
_entity.id
_entity.type
_entity.pdbx_description
1 polymer ?
#
loop_
_entity_poly.entity_id
_entity_poly.type
_entity_poly.pdbx_seq_one_letter_code
_entity_poly.pdbx_strand_id
1 'polypeptide(L)'
;MNKKIFAFAAVATLALGTPNLHAQELLAPPSLLDVIQQNEANAYQQAHQADTSTNSGATSQNVNNFSNISEGKPLEITYRKIHEGKAITISRANEAMLWVQEIDLSKGASVDSSLEVISYNEETGEPQFKKKSITETLSALPEKPFSLINGQFFNPKTQPSELSFGLKQNDTVRTAGADNRSSSKNILRVNGQIAEIVPYSWENLNGSTGNFAMVNFTMNNKSYTDRAIGRTYMCLKNPDANNRSSKILTFVATDMTETEIEREILKNGCTEASTSQLDSSGSSRLWYNDNFIFGTGHKGEADKRKIPHYITFHDAK
;
A
#
# COMPACT_ATOMS: atom_id res chain seq x y z
N MET A 1 33.40 -20.26 -23.64
CA MET A 1 32.74 -19.03 -24.17
C MET A 1 31.66 -19.43 -25.16
N ASN A 2 30.41 -19.56 -24.71
CA ASN A 2 29.27 -19.87 -25.59
C ASN A 2 28.32 -18.67 -25.61
N LYS A 3 28.42 -17.85 -26.65
CA LYS A 3 27.43 -16.82 -26.97
C LYS A 3 26.31 -17.46 -27.78
N LYS A 4 25.14 -17.67 -27.16
CA LYS A 4 23.90 -17.94 -27.91
C LYS A 4 23.25 -16.60 -28.23
N ILE A 5 23.31 -16.25 -29.51
CA ILE A 5 22.55 -15.17 -30.14
C ILE A 5 21.12 -15.68 -30.31
N PHE A 6 20.14 -15.04 -29.69
CA PHE A 6 18.73 -15.27 -30.01
C PHE A 6 18.32 -14.32 -31.13
N ALA A 7 18.02 -14.89 -32.30
CA ALA A 7 17.45 -14.18 -33.43
C ALA A 7 15.97 -13.88 -33.16
N PHE A 8 15.58 -12.61 -33.32
CA PHE A 8 14.18 -12.20 -33.36
C PHE A 8 13.64 -12.47 -34.77
N ALA A 9 12.69 -13.41 -34.89
CA ALA A 9 11.90 -13.57 -36.09
C ALA A 9 10.68 -12.64 -36.01
N ALA A 10 10.68 -11.59 -36.82
CA ALA A 10 9.49 -10.82 -37.13
C ALA A 10 8.61 -11.66 -38.06
N VAL A 11 7.34 -11.88 -37.70
CA VAL A 11 6.34 -12.45 -38.60
C VAL A 11 5.29 -11.37 -38.85
N ALA A 12 5.34 -10.83 -40.07
CA ALA A 12 4.33 -9.96 -40.63
C ALA A 12 3.11 -10.76 -41.10
N THR A 13 1.96 -10.11 -40.98
CA THR A 13 0.60 -10.57 -41.17
C THR A 13 0.26 -10.97 -42.62
N LEU A 14 -0.54 -12.03 -42.79
CA LEU A 14 -1.43 -12.19 -43.94
C LEU A 14 -2.82 -12.61 -43.42
N ALA A 15 -3.79 -11.73 -43.61
CA ALA A 15 -5.18 -11.91 -43.24
C ALA A 15 -6.01 -12.32 -44.46
N LEU A 16 -6.79 -13.38 -44.36
CA LEU A 16 -7.99 -13.62 -45.18
C LEU A 16 -8.99 -14.50 -44.42
N GLY A 17 -10.24 -14.05 -44.27
CA GLY A 17 -11.42 -14.94 -44.27
C GLY A 17 -12.31 -15.08 -43.02
N THR A 18 -13.22 -14.11 -42.83
CA THR A 18 -14.61 -14.23 -42.26
C THR A 18 -14.84 -14.52 -40.76
N PRO A 19 -15.99 -14.06 -40.20
CA PRO A 19 -16.07 -13.54 -38.84
C PRO A 19 -16.75 -14.50 -37.86
N ASN A 20 -16.20 -14.64 -36.64
CA ASN A 20 -16.99 -14.65 -35.41
C ASN A 20 -16.09 -14.79 -34.17
N LEU A 21 -16.42 -13.93 -33.19
CA LEU A 21 -16.23 -14.05 -31.74
C LEU A 21 -14.80 -14.16 -31.15
N HIS A 22 -14.66 -13.38 -30.08
CA HIS A 22 -13.54 -13.29 -29.14
C HIS A 22 -12.30 -12.54 -29.65
N ALA A 23 -12.42 -11.21 -29.66
CA ALA A 23 -11.28 -10.36 -29.36
C ALA A 23 -10.76 -10.72 -27.95
N GLN A 24 -9.85 -11.70 -27.87
CA GLN A 24 -8.89 -11.72 -26.79
C GLN A 24 -8.09 -10.43 -26.93
N GLU A 25 -8.26 -9.51 -25.97
CA GLU A 25 -7.27 -8.48 -25.73
C GLU A 25 -5.91 -9.17 -25.67
N LEU A 26 -5.07 -8.93 -26.68
CA LEU A 26 -3.65 -9.21 -26.57
C LEU A 26 -3.15 -8.32 -25.43
N LEU A 27 -3.10 -8.89 -24.23
CA LEU A 27 -2.43 -8.30 -23.09
C LEU A 27 -1.02 -7.94 -23.56
N ALA A 28 -0.70 -6.65 -23.52
CA ALA A 28 0.66 -6.19 -23.76
C ALA A 28 1.61 -7.01 -22.85
N PRO A 29 2.77 -7.46 -23.35
CA PRO A 29 3.70 -8.22 -22.54
C PRO A 29 4.02 -7.44 -21.26
N PRO A 30 4.12 -8.13 -20.10
CA PRO A 30 4.40 -7.47 -18.83
C PRO A 30 5.68 -6.65 -18.95
N SER A 31 5.71 -5.48 -18.32
CA SER A 31 6.91 -4.64 -18.35
C SER A 31 8.08 -5.38 -17.70
N LEU A 32 9.32 -5.05 -18.06
CA LEU A 32 10.50 -5.66 -17.44
C LEU A 32 10.48 -5.52 -15.90
N LEU A 33 9.92 -4.42 -15.38
CA LEU A 33 9.72 -4.21 -13.96
C LEU A 33 8.69 -5.18 -13.36
N ASP A 34 7.57 -5.44 -14.04
CA ASP A 34 6.58 -6.43 -13.62
C ASP A 34 7.19 -7.85 -13.57
N VAL A 35 8.01 -8.21 -14.56
CA VAL A 35 8.71 -9.49 -14.61
C VAL A 35 9.71 -9.62 -13.46
N ILE A 36 10.47 -8.55 -13.16
CA ILE A 36 11.40 -8.52 -12.03
C ILE A 36 10.63 -8.67 -10.71
N GLN A 37 9.53 -7.94 -10.51
CA GLN A 37 8.73 -8.02 -9.29
C GLN A 37 8.10 -9.40 -9.09
N GLN A 38 7.56 -9.99 -10.15
CA GLN A 38 6.99 -11.33 -10.07
C GLN A 38 8.08 -12.37 -9.76
N ASN A 39 9.27 -12.24 -10.35
CA ASN A 39 10.40 -13.13 -10.06
C ASN A 39 10.92 -12.95 -8.63
N GLU A 40 11.00 -11.72 -8.13
CA GLU A 40 11.38 -11.42 -6.74
C GLU A 40 10.34 -11.96 -5.75
N ALA A 41 9.04 -11.78 -6.01
CA ALA A 41 7.96 -12.31 -5.19
C ALA A 41 7.96 -13.85 -5.18
N ASN A 42 8.16 -14.48 -6.34
CA ASN A 42 8.26 -15.93 -6.45
C ASN A 42 9.49 -16.48 -5.70
N ALA A 43 10.64 -15.80 -5.79
CA ALA A 43 11.86 -16.20 -5.09
C ALA A 43 11.70 -16.07 -3.56
N TYR A 44 11.06 -15.00 -3.09
CA TYR A 44 10.72 -14.80 -1.68
C TYR A 44 9.76 -15.89 -1.17
N GLN A 45 8.68 -16.18 -1.92
CA GLN A 45 7.75 -17.25 -1.57
C GLN A 45 8.41 -18.63 -1.53
N GLN A 46 9.33 -18.93 -2.46
CA GLN A 46 10.09 -20.18 -2.45
C GLN A 46 11.02 -20.28 -1.24
N ALA A 47 11.65 -19.17 -0.84
CA ALA A 47 12.50 -19.12 0.34
C ALA A 47 11.72 -19.38 1.64
N HIS A 48 10.43 -19.00 1.69
CA HIS A 48 9.58 -19.15 2.88
C HIS A 48 8.61 -20.34 2.85
N GLN A 49 8.41 -21.00 1.70
CA GLN A 49 7.72 -22.30 1.63
C GLN A 49 8.63 -23.46 2.09
N ALA A 50 9.96 -23.30 2.05
CA ALA A 50 10.90 -24.30 2.53
C ALA A 50 10.80 -24.59 4.05
N ASP A 51 10.16 -23.71 4.82
CA ASP A 51 9.95 -23.87 6.27
C ASP A 51 8.63 -24.58 6.65
N THR A 52 7.77 -24.94 5.69
CA THR A 52 6.45 -25.55 5.99
C THR A 52 6.22 -26.96 5.44
N SER A 53 7.22 -27.61 4.85
CA SER A 53 7.09 -29.00 4.40
C SER A 53 7.83 -30.00 5.31
N THR A 54 7.19 -30.43 6.40
CA THR A 54 7.40 -31.79 6.93
C THR A 54 6.13 -32.40 7.54
N ASN A 55 5.62 -33.38 6.79
CA ASN A 55 5.01 -34.64 7.20
C ASN A 55 3.70 -34.67 8.01
N SER A 56 2.63 -34.92 7.26
CA SER A 56 1.48 -35.74 7.66
C SER A 56 1.91 -37.18 8.00
N GLY A 57 1.70 -37.60 9.25
CA GLY A 57 1.79 -38.99 9.68
C GLY A 57 1.39 -39.13 11.14
N ALA A 58 0.25 -39.75 11.40
CA ALA A 58 -0.30 -39.93 12.73
C ALA A 58 0.48 -40.98 13.54
N THR A 59 0.95 -40.60 14.73
CA THR A 59 1.02 -41.50 15.90
C THR A 59 1.06 -40.67 17.18
N SER A 60 0.13 -40.98 18.08
CA SER A 60 0.11 -40.51 19.46
C SER A 60 1.34 -40.98 20.22
N GLN A 61 2.12 -40.07 20.79
CA GLN A 61 2.78 -40.27 22.08
C GLN A 61 3.26 -38.93 22.63
N ASN A 62 2.80 -38.64 23.84
CA ASN A 62 3.04 -37.42 24.58
C ASN A 62 4.23 -37.68 25.52
N VAL A 63 5.43 -37.25 25.15
CA VAL A 63 6.56 -37.08 26.10
C VAL A 63 7.44 -35.92 25.61
N ASN A 64 7.43 -34.87 26.44
CA ASN A 64 8.34 -33.73 26.51
C ASN A 64 9.65 -33.85 25.72
N ASN A 65 9.72 -33.12 24.61
CA ASN A 65 10.96 -32.60 24.07
C ASN A 65 10.67 -31.19 23.56
N PHE A 66 10.96 -30.18 24.39
CA PHE A 66 11.20 -28.83 23.90
C PHE A 66 12.50 -28.88 23.09
N SER A 67 12.39 -29.29 21.83
CA SER A 67 13.39 -29.00 20.84
C SER A 67 13.47 -27.48 20.72
N ASN A 68 14.61 -26.94 21.15
CA ASN A 68 15.09 -25.60 20.82
C ASN A 68 14.87 -25.35 19.33
N ILE A 69 13.74 -24.75 18.96
CA ILE A 69 13.66 -23.97 17.75
C ILE A 69 14.63 -22.84 18.02
N SER A 70 15.77 -22.83 17.35
CA SER A 70 16.58 -21.63 17.33
C SER A 70 15.67 -20.56 16.76
N GLU A 71 15.19 -19.65 17.61
CA GLU A 71 14.66 -18.36 17.19
C GLU A 71 15.78 -17.72 16.38
N GLY A 72 15.76 -17.95 15.07
CA GLY A 72 16.65 -17.27 14.14
C GLY A 72 16.45 -15.80 14.40
N LYS A 73 17.54 -15.08 14.70
CA LYS A 73 17.47 -13.65 14.91
C LYS A 73 16.66 -13.04 13.76
N PRO A 74 15.70 -12.13 14.03
CA PRO A 74 14.95 -11.47 12.98
C PRO A 74 15.94 -10.93 11.94
N LEU A 75 15.64 -11.19 10.66
CA LEU A 75 16.44 -10.73 9.53
C LEU A 75 16.70 -9.22 9.71
N GLU A 76 17.97 -8.82 9.79
CA GLU A 76 18.31 -7.42 9.96
C GLU A 76 18.09 -6.69 8.64
N ILE A 77 16.96 -5.98 8.53
CA ILE A 77 16.65 -5.21 7.33
C ILE A 77 17.50 -3.95 7.25
N THR A 78 18.19 -3.78 6.13
CA THR A 78 18.92 -2.57 5.77
C THR A 78 18.25 -1.87 4.59
N TYR A 79 18.45 -0.57 4.47
CA TYR A 79 17.78 0.24 3.45
C TYR A 79 18.77 0.88 2.49
N ARG A 80 18.48 0.78 1.19
CA ARG A 80 19.15 1.57 0.16
C ARG A 80 18.23 2.70 -0.32
N LYS A 81 18.77 3.90 -0.42
CA LYS A 81 18.06 5.03 -1.03
C LYS A 81 17.93 4.77 -2.54
N ILE A 82 16.72 4.94 -3.09
CA ILE A 82 16.44 4.69 -4.52
C ILE A 82 15.87 5.92 -5.23
N HIS A 83 15.30 6.86 -4.50
CA HIS A 83 14.82 8.13 -5.06
C HIS A 83 14.91 9.22 -3.99
N GLU A 84 15.32 10.43 -4.39
CA GLU A 84 15.57 11.54 -3.47
C GLU A 84 15.10 12.85 -4.08
N GLY A 85 14.33 13.58 -3.29
CA GLY A 85 13.92 14.96 -3.52
C GLY A 85 14.45 15.87 -2.41
N LYS A 86 13.98 17.11 -2.38
CA LYS A 86 14.36 18.11 -1.35
C LYS A 86 13.84 17.73 0.04
N ALA A 87 12.59 17.27 0.10
CA ALA A 87 11.83 17.00 1.31
C ALA A 87 11.35 15.54 1.38
N ILE A 88 11.43 14.79 0.29
CA ILE A 88 10.99 13.39 0.24
C ILE A 88 12.15 12.47 -0.13
N THR A 89 12.28 11.35 0.56
CA THR A 89 13.24 10.28 0.23
C THR A 89 12.52 8.93 0.18
N ILE A 90 12.79 8.13 -0.84
CA ILE A 90 12.30 6.75 -0.96
C ILE A 90 13.47 5.79 -0.86
N SER A 91 13.35 4.82 0.03
CA SER A 91 14.31 3.74 0.23
C SER A 91 13.66 2.38 0.01
N ARG A 92 14.44 1.41 -0.44
CA ARG A 92 14.04 0.00 -0.56
C ARG A 92 14.82 -0.83 0.45
N ALA A 93 14.15 -1.73 1.15
CA ALA A 93 14.79 -2.76 1.95
C ALA A 93 15.63 -3.67 1.05
N ASN A 94 16.85 -4.02 1.47
CA ASN A 94 17.71 -4.90 0.66
C ASN A 94 17.28 -6.37 0.77
N GLU A 95 16.69 -6.74 1.89
CA GLU A 95 16.38 -8.11 2.27
C GLU A 95 14.88 -8.43 2.23
N ALA A 96 14.03 -7.44 1.91
CA ALA A 96 12.59 -7.58 1.83
C ALA A 96 12.00 -6.78 0.67
N MET A 97 10.82 -7.18 0.20
CA MET A 97 10.04 -6.38 -0.75
C MET A 97 9.24 -5.29 0.00
N LEU A 98 9.99 -4.39 0.62
CA LEU A 98 9.49 -3.26 1.41
C LEU A 98 10.11 -1.95 0.89
N TRP A 99 9.25 -0.96 0.72
CA TRP A 99 9.62 0.42 0.40
C TRP A 99 9.19 1.33 1.54
N VAL A 100 10.12 2.21 1.94
CA VAL A 100 9.90 3.21 2.97
C VAL A 100 10.10 4.58 2.36
N GLN A 101 9.10 5.45 2.48
CA GLN A 101 9.21 6.85 2.10
C GLN A 101 9.28 7.71 3.37
N GLU A 102 10.28 8.58 3.49
CA GLU A 102 10.30 9.66 4.47
C GLU A 102 9.82 10.96 3.81
N ILE A 103 8.81 11.60 4.41
CA ILE A 103 8.21 12.85 3.97
C ILE A 103 8.45 13.89 5.06
N ASP A 104 9.28 14.89 4.78
CA ASP A 104 9.62 15.98 5.70
C ASP A 104 8.77 17.23 5.39
N LEU A 105 7.68 17.39 6.14
CA LEU A 105 6.74 18.50 5.98
C LEU A 105 7.39 19.84 6.33
N SER A 106 8.39 19.86 7.22
CA SER A 106 9.11 21.08 7.59
C SER A 106 9.95 21.64 6.44
N LYS A 107 10.29 20.80 5.46
CA LYS A 107 10.98 21.19 4.24
C LYS A 107 10.05 21.58 3.09
N GLY A 108 8.74 21.60 3.32
CA GLY A 108 7.75 22.02 2.32
C GLY A 108 7.16 20.89 1.47
N ALA A 109 7.37 19.63 1.83
CA ALA A 109 6.57 18.54 1.25
C ALA A 109 5.09 18.70 1.60
N SER A 110 4.20 18.26 0.71
CA SER A 110 2.76 18.25 0.96
C SER A 110 2.12 16.89 0.65
N VAL A 111 1.02 16.61 1.34
CA VAL A 111 0.19 15.41 1.20
C VAL A 111 -1.16 15.84 0.66
N ASP A 112 -1.67 15.14 -0.35
CA ASP A 112 -2.99 15.38 -0.92
C ASP A 112 -3.71 14.06 -1.26
N SER A 113 -5.00 14.15 -1.54
CA SER A 113 -5.86 13.02 -1.91
C SER A 113 -6.34 13.14 -3.35
N SER A 114 -6.25 12.04 -4.09
CA SER A 114 -6.85 11.88 -5.42
C SER A 114 -8.01 10.90 -5.39
N LEU A 115 -9.20 11.42 -5.68
CA LEU A 115 -10.48 10.71 -5.74
C LEU A 115 -11.41 11.44 -6.72
N GLU A 116 -12.41 10.72 -7.24
CA GLU A 116 -13.38 11.25 -8.19
C GLU A 116 -14.78 10.77 -7.81
N VAL A 117 -15.61 11.69 -7.33
CA VAL A 117 -17.03 11.44 -7.04
C VAL A 117 -17.77 11.31 -8.37
N ILE A 118 -18.57 10.25 -8.53
CA ILE A 118 -19.38 10.06 -9.74
C ILE A 118 -20.88 9.99 -9.46
N SER A 119 -21.28 9.71 -8.22
CA SER A 119 -22.66 9.68 -7.78
C SER A 119 -22.73 9.75 -6.26
N TYR A 120 -23.94 9.76 -5.72
CA TYR A 120 -24.21 9.67 -4.28
C TYR A 120 -25.19 8.52 -4.06
N ASN A 121 -25.02 7.79 -2.96
CA ASN A 121 -25.94 6.75 -2.55
C ASN A 121 -27.24 7.41 -2.04
N GLU A 122 -28.38 7.05 -2.62
CA GLU A 122 -29.68 7.66 -2.29
C GLU A 122 -30.15 7.34 -0.87
N GLU A 123 -29.75 6.18 -0.32
CA GLU A 123 -30.17 5.74 1.01
C GLU A 123 -29.32 6.38 2.12
N THR A 124 -28.01 6.48 1.92
CA THR A 124 -27.07 6.93 2.95
C THR A 124 -26.59 8.37 2.75
N GLY A 125 -26.74 8.92 1.55
CA GLY A 125 -26.15 10.21 1.16
C GLY A 125 -24.62 10.16 0.96
N GLU A 126 -23.99 8.98 1.12
CA GLU A 126 -22.53 8.86 0.98
C GLU A 126 -22.11 8.97 -0.50
N PRO A 127 -21.03 9.70 -0.80
CA PRO A 127 -20.51 9.79 -2.15
C PRO A 127 -19.92 8.46 -2.61
N GLN A 128 -20.14 8.17 -3.88
CA GLN A 128 -19.63 6.99 -4.55
C GLN A 128 -18.53 7.42 -5.53
N PHE A 129 -17.40 6.74 -5.44
CA PHE A 129 -16.17 7.11 -6.10
C PHE A 129 -15.83 6.15 -7.25
N LYS A 130 -15.22 6.71 -8.29
CA LYS A 130 -14.70 5.94 -9.42
C LYS A 130 -13.42 5.21 -9.04
N LYS A 131 -13.38 3.91 -9.30
CA LYS A 131 -12.15 3.13 -9.21
C LYS A 131 -11.25 3.42 -10.42
N LYS A 132 -10.03 3.87 -10.17
CA LYS A 132 -9.03 4.15 -11.19
C LYS A 132 -7.77 3.30 -11.03
N SER A 133 -7.13 2.96 -12.14
CA SER A 133 -5.75 2.46 -12.14
C SER A 133 -4.78 3.59 -11.76
N ILE A 134 -3.53 3.26 -11.41
CA ILE A 134 -2.50 4.27 -11.11
C ILE A 134 -2.31 5.19 -12.32
N THR A 135 -2.22 4.63 -13.53
CA THR A 135 -2.00 5.39 -14.77
C THR A 135 -3.15 6.34 -15.09
N GLU A 136 -4.40 5.89 -14.92
CA GLU A 136 -5.59 6.74 -15.06
C GLU A 136 -5.57 7.89 -14.03
N THR A 137 -5.18 7.61 -12.78
CA THR A 137 -5.04 8.64 -11.75
C THR A 137 -3.97 9.66 -12.10
N LEU A 138 -2.75 9.21 -12.44
CA LEU A 138 -1.63 10.09 -12.79
C LEU A 138 -1.95 11.00 -13.99
N SER A 139 -2.64 10.47 -14.99
CA SER A 139 -3.03 11.24 -16.19
C SER A 139 -4.08 12.30 -15.91
N ALA A 140 -4.85 12.17 -14.83
CA ALA A 140 -5.89 13.11 -14.43
C ALA A 140 -5.39 14.18 -13.43
N LEU A 141 -4.17 14.05 -12.90
CA LEU A 141 -3.61 15.03 -11.97
C LEU A 141 -3.08 16.26 -12.73
N PRO A 142 -3.31 17.48 -12.22
CA PRO A 142 -2.81 18.70 -12.86
C PRO A 142 -1.29 18.81 -12.83
N GLU A 143 -0.67 18.18 -11.84
CA GLU A 143 0.79 18.10 -11.67
C GLU A 143 1.17 16.68 -11.27
N LYS A 144 2.26 16.17 -11.84
CA LYS A 144 2.78 14.84 -11.53
C LYS A 144 3.36 14.87 -10.10
N PRO A 145 2.88 14.04 -9.16
CA PRO A 145 3.41 14.03 -7.80
C PRO A 145 4.82 13.42 -7.78
N PHE A 146 5.54 13.61 -6.68
CA PHE A 146 6.83 12.94 -6.45
C PHE A 146 6.63 11.44 -6.28
N SER A 147 5.60 11.06 -5.52
CA SER A 147 5.15 9.67 -5.40
C SER A 147 3.66 9.59 -5.08
N LEU A 148 3.11 8.38 -5.19
CA LEU A 148 1.71 8.09 -4.91
C LEU A 148 1.59 6.70 -4.29
N ILE A 149 0.72 6.56 -3.29
CA ILE A 149 0.36 5.26 -2.68
C ILE A 149 -1.16 5.07 -2.71
N ASN A 150 -1.64 3.86 -2.41
CA ASN A 150 -3.07 3.66 -2.17
C ASN A 150 -3.56 4.41 -0.92
N GLY A 151 -4.84 4.74 -0.93
CA GLY A 151 -5.51 5.37 0.21
C GLY A 151 -6.40 4.41 0.99
N GLN A 152 -7.67 4.82 1.11
CA GLN A 152 -8.64 4.29 2.05
C GLN A 152 -9.21 2.92 1.68
N PHE A 153 -9.68 2.22 2.71
CA PHE A 153 -10.48 1.01 2.59
C PHE A 153 -11.77 1.30 1.81
N PHE A 154 -12.21 0.31 1.03
CA PHE A 154 -13.44 0.37 0.25
C PHE A 154 -13.98 -1.04 0.02
N ASN A 155 -15.21 -1.14 -0.46
CA ASN A 155 -15.75 -2.44 -0.86
C ASN A 155 -15.30 -2.79 -2.30
N PRO A 156 -14.47 -3.82 -2.52
CA PRO A 156 -14.01 -4.17 -3.85
C PRO A 156 -15.13 -4.67 -4.78
N LYS A 157 -16.26 -5.11 -4.23
CA LYS A 157 -17.37 -5.71 -4.99
C LYS A 157 -18.36 -4.69 -5.57
N THR A 158 -18.37 -3.45 -5.11
CA THR A 158 -19.31 -2.42 -5.59
C THR A 158 -18.68 -1.59 -6.71
N GLN A 159 -19.47 -1.13 -7.68
CA GLN A 159 -19.01 -0.11 -8.63
C GLN A 159 -20.20 0.79 -9.02
N PRO A 160 -20.15 2.10 -8.73
CA PRO A 160 -19.09 2.80 -7.98
C PRO A 160 -18.96 2.35 -6.52
N SER A 161 -17.87 2.76 -5.86
CA SER A 161 -17.60 2.37 -4.47
C SER A 161 -17.57 3.56 -3.54
N GLU A 162 -18.22 3.40 -2.40
CA GLU A 162 -18.01 4.25 -1.24
C GLU A 162 -16.66 3.91 -0.57
N LEU A 163 -16.08 4.90 0.11
CA LEU A 163 -14.98 4.65 1.04
C LEU A 163 -15.55 4.13 2.35
N SER A 164 -14.83 3.24 3.00
CA SER A 164 -15.23 2.69 4.29
C SER A 164 -15.18 3.73 5.40
N PHE A 165 -14.17 4.61 5.40
CA PHE A 165 -13.97 5.58 6.48
C PHE A 165 -13.87 7.01 5.98
N GLY A 166 -13.96 7.93 6.94
CA GLY A 166 -13.99 9.35 6.69
C GLY A 166 -12.70 9.91 6.11
N LEU A 167 -12.87 10.85 5.19
CA LEU A 167 -11.79 11.59 4.55
C LEU A 167 -12.16 13.07 4.49
N LYS A 168 -11.21 13.93 4.84
CA LYS A 168 -11.31 15.38 4.75
C LYS A 168 -10.11 15.91 3.99
N GLN A 169 -10.36 16.84 3.07
CA GLN A 169 -9.36 17.44 2.20
C GLN A 169 -9.70 18.91 2.04
N ASN A 170 -8.70 19.80 2.19
CA ASN A 170 -8.85 21.26 2.07
C ASN A 170 -10.06 21.79 2.87
N ASP A 171 -10.07 21.48 4.17
CA ASP A 171 -11.14 21.82 5.11
C ASP A 171 -12.56 21.30 4.78
N THR A 172 -12.72 20.48 3.74
CA THR A 172 -14.01 19.90 3.32
C THR A 172 -14.06 18.41 3.61
N VAL A 173 -15.05 17.96 4.39
CA VAL A 173 -15.31 16.52 4.58
C VAL A 173 -15.79 15.96 3.26
N ARG A 174 -14.98 15.08 2.65
CA ARG A 174 -15.27 14.44 1.37
C ARG A 174 -16.22 13.26 1.51
N THR A 175 -16.20 12.57 2.66
CA THR A 175 -17.07 11.44 3.00
C THR A 175 -16.97 11.22 4.52
N ALA A 176 -18.06 10.79 5.16
CA ALA A 176 -18.00 10.32 6.54
C ALA A 176 -17.57 8.85 6.62
N GLY A 177 -17.70 8.12 5.51
CA GLY A 177 -17.40 6.70 5.37
C GLY A 177 -18.66 5.85 5.52
N ALA A 178 -18.84 4.89 4.61
CA ALA A 178 -19.99 3.98 4.63
C ALA A 178 -19.91 2.89 5.72
N ASP A 179 -18.76 2.77 6.40
CA ASP A 179 -18.47 1.69 7.33
C ASP A 179 -18.05 2.20 8.72
N ASN A 180 -19.05 2.26 9.60
CA ASN A 180 -18.88 2.61 11.00
C ASN A 180 -18.62 1.42 11.93
N ARG A 181 -18.14 0.26 11.42
CA ARG A 181 -17.75 -0.87 12.29
C ARG A 181 -16.90 -0.41 13.48
N SER A 182 -17.15 -1.00 14.65
CA SER A 182 -16.58 -0.64 15.97
C SER A 182 -15.13 -1.10 16.14
N SER A 183 -14.35 -1.03 15.08
CA SER A 183 -12.92 -1.32 15.09
C SER A 183 -12.16 -0.12 15.64
N SER A 184 -11.01 -0.40 16.26
CA SER A 184 -10.09 0.67 16.70
C SER A 184 -9.63 1.47 15.48
N LYS A 185 -9.96 2.76 15.47
CA LYS A 185 -9.65 3.71 14.39
C LYS A 185 -8.92 4.93 14.94
N ASN A 186 -8.08 5.53 14.11
CA ASN A 186 -7.44 6.81 14.35
C ASN A 186 -7.61 7.74 13.14
N ILE A 187 -7.28 9.01 13.32
CA ILE A 187 -7.25 10.02 12.26
C ILE A 187 -5.81 10.46 12.08
N LEU A 188 -5.23 10.22 10.91
CA LEU A 188 -4.01 10.89 10.48
C LEU A 188 -4.41 12.23 9.86
N ARG A 189 -3.94 13.34 10.44
CA ARG A 189 -4.17 14.69 9.91
C ARG A 189 -2.85 15.42 9.65
N VAL A 190 -2.84 16.24 8.61
CA VAL A 190 -1.70 17.08 8.20
C VAL A 190 -2.17 18.53 8.13
N ASN A 191 -1.56 19.37 8.96
CA ASN A 191 -1.81 20.79 9.02
C ASN A 191 -0.50 21.56 8.81
N GLY A 192 -0.32 22.08 7.60
CA GLY A 192 0.92 22.74 7.20
C GLY A 192 2.13 21.82 7.37
N GLN A 193 3.05 22.21 8.25
CA GLN A 193 4.33 21.50 8.47
C GLN A 193 4.26 20.41 9.56
N ILE A 194 3.08 20.14 10.11
CA ILE A 194 2.89 19.20 11.21
C ILE A 194 1.84 18.16 10.82
N ALA A 195 2.16 16.89 11.08
CA ALA A 195 1.22 15.79 11.08
C ALA A 195 0.94 15.33 12.52
N GLU A 196 -0.26 14.82 12.75
CA GLU A 196 -0.72 14.34 14.05
C GLU A 196 -1.62 13.13 13.84
N ILE A 197 -1.58 12.19 14.79
CA ILE A 197 -2.53 11.08 14.85
C ILE A 197 -3.34 11.18 16.13
N VAL A 198 -4.66 11.27 15.98
CA VAL A 198 -5.59 11.37 17.10
C VAL A 198 -6.60 10.22 17.08
N PRO A 199 -7.23 9.88 18.22
CA PRO A 199 -8.34 8.94 18.23
C PRO A 199 -9.47 9.39 17.29
N TYR A 200 -10.09 8.42 16.62
CA TYR A 200 -11.25 8.71 15.77
C TYR A 200 -12.44 9.19 16.61
N SER A 201 -12.96 10.36 16.27
CA SER A 201 -14.30 10.82 16.59
C SER A 201 -14.81 11.69 15.43
N TRP A 202 -16.13 11.81 15.28
CA TRP A 202 -16.70 12.68 14.24
C TRP A 202 -16.29 14.14 14.47
N GLU A 203 -16.25 14.59 15.71
CA GLU A 203 -15.84 15.94 16.10
C GLU A 203 -14.37 16.20 15.73
N ASN A 204 -13.49 15.22 15.95
CA ASN A 204 -12.08 15.31 15.56
C ASN A 204 -11.90 15.36 14.05
N LEU A 205 -12.70 14.61 13.28
CA LEU A 205 -12.65 14.64 11.81
C LEU A 205 -13.23 15.96 11.29
N ASN A 206 -14.46 16.30 11.66
CA ASN A 206 -15.17 17.48 11.19
C ASN A 206 -14.47 18.78 11.63
N GLY A 207 -14.00 18.84 12.87
CA GLY A 207 -13.29 19.98 13.45
C GLY A 207 -11.80 20.06 13.11
N SER A 208 -11.21 19.05 12.47
CA SER A 208 -9.80 19.13 12.05
C SER A 208 -9.60 20.26 11.04
N THR A 209 -8.56 21.06 11.22
CA THR A 209 -8.15 22.08 10.26
C THR A 209 -6.94 21.60 9.49
N GLY A 210 -6.86 21.94 8.19
CA GLY A 210 -5.71 21.63 7.36
C GLY A 210 -6.06 20.94 6.04
N ASN A 211 -5.00 20.55 5.34
CA ASN A 211 -5.10 20.13 3.94
C ASN A 211 -5.57 18.68 3.79
N PHE A 212 -5.32 17.85 4.81
CA PHE A 212 -5.59 16.41 4.74
C PHE A 212 -5.94 15.86 6.13
N ALA A 213 -7.03 15.09 6.24
CA ALA A 213 -7.29 14.23 7.38
C ALA A 213 -8.01 12.95 6.93
N MET A 214 -7.56 11.80 7.41
CA MET A 214 -8.05 10.50 6.95
C MET A 214 -8.20 9.54 8.13
N VAL A 215 -9.37 8.90 8.23
CA VAL A 215 -9.68 7.91 9.25
C VAL A 215 -9.12 6.56 8.82
N ASN A 216 -8.37 5.89 9.68
CA ASN A 216 -7.72 4.62 9.37
C ASN A 216 -7.88 3.64 10.50
N PHE A 217 -7.58 2.37 10.25
CA PHE A 217 -7.40 1.43 11.34
C PHE A 217 -6.11 1.72 12.11
N THR A 218 -6.17 1.52 13.42
CA THR A 218 -4.96 1.49 14.23
C THR A 218 -4.17 0.22 13.92
N MET A 219 -2.87 0.23 14.22
CA MET A 219 -2.00 -0.95 14.07
C MET A 219 -2.46 -2.17 14.90
N ASN A 220 -3.32 -1.95 15.90
CA ASN A 220 -3.85 -3.01 16.77
C ASN A 220 -5.09 -3.70 16.18
N ASN A 221 -5.59 -3.20 15.05
CA ASN A 221 -6.63 -3.87 14.27
C ASN A 221 -6.04 -5.01 13.46
N LYS A 222 -5.85 -6.15 14.11
CA LYS A 222 -5.21 -7.32 13.49
C LYS A 222 -6.11 -7.98 12.45
N SER A 223 -5.59 -8.17 11.24
CA SER A 223 -6.28 -8.89 10.18
C SER A 223 -5.30 -9.64 9.29
N TYR A 224 -5.54 -10.96 9.15
CA TYR A 224 -4.66 -11.85 8.39
C TYR A 224 -3.20 -11.80 8.91
N THR A 225 -3.02 -11.85 10.24
CA THR A 225 -1.73 -11.69 10.92
C THR A 225 -0.61 -12.52 10.29
N ASP A 226 -0.90 -13.79 10.01
CA ASP A 226 0.08 -14.80 9.60
C ASP A 226 0.19 -14.92 8.07
N ARG A 227 -0.53 -14.07 7.31
CA ARG A 227 -0.46 -14.07 5.85
C ARG A 227 0.48 -12.98 5.37
N ALA A 228 1.49 -13.41 4.63
CA ALA A 228 2.27 -12.52 3.79
C ALA A 228 1.37 -12.09 2.61
N ILE A 229 1.05 -10.79 2.59
CA ILE A 229 0.26 -10.11 1.56
C ILE A 229 0.79 -8.69 1.39
N GLY A 230 0.25 -7.94 0.42
CA GLY A 230 0.47 -6.50 0.35
C GLY A 230 0.12 -5.81 1.67
N ARG A 231 0.96 -4.90 2.15
CA ARG A 231 0.72 -4.10 3.36
C ARG A 231 1.05 -2.63 3.10
N THR A 232 0.16 -1.74 3.54
CA THR A 232 0.39 -0.29 3.46
C THR A 232 0.12 0.37 4.80
N TYR A 233 1.09 1.12 5.31
CA TYR A 233 0.98 1.90 6.55
C TYR A 233 1.53 3.31 6.37
N MET A 234 1.01 4.23 7.17
CA MET A 234 1.58 5.55 7.38
C MET A 234 1.78 5.77 8.87
N CYS A 235 2.91 6.33 9.28
CA CYS A 235 3.16 6.66 10.66
C CYS A 235 3.96 7.95 10.83
N LEU A 236 3.96 8.49 12.05
CA LEU A 236 4.74 9.67 12.39
C LEU A 236 6.12 9.23 12.88
N LYS A 237 7.18 9.78 12.28
CA LYS A 237 8.55 9.47 12.71
C LYS A 237 8.88 10.26 13.97
N ASN A 238 9.32 9.57 15.01
CA ASN A 238 9.75 10.15 16.29
C ASN A 238 8.76 11.21 16.81
N PRO A 239 7.48 10.85 17.01
CA PRO A 239 6.48 11.82 17.41
C PRO A 239 6.78 12.37 18.81
N ASP A 240 6.32 13.58 19.07
CA ASP A 240 6.34 14.19 20.40
C ASP A 240 5.31 13.52 21.35
N ALA A 241 5.26 14.01 22.59
CA ALA A 241 4.32 13.51 23.61
C ALA A 241 2.83 13.70 23.24
N ASN A 242 2.51 14.56 22.28
CA ASN A 242 1.16 14.80 21.78
C ASN A 242 0.87 14.04 20.48
N ASN A 243 1.74 13.08 20.11
CA ASN A 243 1.64 12.31 18.89
C ASN A 243 1.70 13.19 17.62
N ARG A 244 2.60 14.17 17.61
CA ARG A 244 2.84 15.08 16.48
C ARG A 244 4.25 14.91 15.92
N SER A 245 4.41 15.07 14.61
CA SER A 245 5.71 15.10 13.95
C SER A 245 5.67 15.96 12.70
N SER A 246 6.80 16.56 12.34
CA SER A 246 6.99 17.14 11.00
C SER A 246 7.36 16.09 9.94
N LYS A 247 7.50 14.83 10.34
CA LYS A 247 7.94 13.74 9.48
C LYS A 247 6.92 12.60 9.46
N ILE A 248 6.49 12.25 8.25
CA ILE A 248 5.67 11.07 7.99
C ILE A 248 6.55 10.00 7.36
N LEU A 249 6.37 8.75 7.78
CA LEU A 249 6.85 7.58 7.04
C LEU A 249 5.68 6.87 6.37
N THR A 250 5.87 6.44 5.13
CA THR A 250 4.98 5.44 4.52
C THR A 250 5.74 4.13 4.35
N PHE A 251 5.04 3.02 4.56
CA PHE A 251 5.55 1.67 4.37
C PHE A 251 4.65 0.99 3.35
N VAL A 252 5.24 0.54 2.25
CA VAL A 252 4.55 -0.26 1.24
C VAL A 252 5.33 -1.55 1.06
N ALA A 253 4.75 -2.66 1.48
CA ALA A 253 5.31 -3.99 1.26
C ALA A 253 4.49 -4.74 0.22
N THR A 254 5.15 -5.49 -0.66
CA THR A 254 4.41 -6.36 -1.59
C THR A 254 3.94 -7.64 -0.95
N ASP A 255 4.73 -8.21 -0.03
CA ASP A 255 4.48 -9.51 0.57
C ASP A 255 5.10 -9.59 1.97
N MET A 256 4.36 -9.17 3.00
CA MET A 256 4.79 -9.22 4.40
C MET A 256 3.62 -9.54 5.35
N THR A 257 3.90 -10.26 6.42
CA THR A 257 2.96 -10.46 7.53
C THR A 257 2.77 -9.16 8.33
N GLU A 258 1.73 -9.08 9.16
CA GLU A 258 1.53 -7.92 10.05
C GLU A 258 2.70 -7.79 11.03
N THR A 259 3.13 -8.90 11.63
CA THR A 259 4.21 -8.91 12.60
C THR A 259 5.54 -8.40 12.02
N GLU A 260 5.86 -8.77 10.78
CA GLU A 260 7.10 -8.33 10.14
C GLU A 260 7.08 -6.83 9.82
N ILE A 261 6.00 -6.32 9.23
CA ILE A 261 5.95 -4.90 8.88
C ILE A 261 5.85 -4.01 10.12
N GLU A 262 5.14 -4.44 11.17
CA GLU A 262 5.05 -3.71 12.44
C GLU A 262 6.41 -3.59 13.12
N ARG A 263 7.23 -4.65 13.09
CA ARG A 263 8.60 -4.58 13.59
C ARG A 263 9.41 -3.51 12.87
N GLU A 264 9.29 -3.42 11.55
CA GLU A 264 9.99 -2.39 10.77
C GLU A 264 9.44 -0.99 11.03
N ILE A 265 8.13 -0.83 11.20
CA ILE A 265 7.51 0.45 11.59
C ILE A 265 8.10 0.94 12.91
N LEU A 266 8.12 0.08 13.94
CA LEU A 266 8.65 0.43 15.25
C LEU A 266 10.16 0.71 15.22
N LYS A 267 10.93 -0.10 14.47
CA LYS A 267 12.37 0.08 14.27
C LYS A 267 12.73 1.43 13.64
N ASN A 268 11.85 1.98 12.80
CA ASN A 268 12.05 3.25 12.11
C ASN A 268 11.59 4.49 12.91
N GLY A 269 11.31 4.32 14.21
CA GLY A 269 11.01 5.42 15.12
C GLY A 269 9.52 5.79 15.19
N CYS A 270 8.64 4.95 14.66
CA CYS A 270 7.21 5.07 14.89
C CYS A 270 6.78 4.31 16.15
N THR A 271 5.61 4.64 16.67
CA THR A 271 4.92 3.93 17.75
C THR A 271 3.56 3.41 17.26
N GLU A 272 2.94 2.47 17.99
CA GLU A 272 1.61 1.96 17.66
C GLU A 272 0.56 3.09 17.59
N ALA A 273 0.59 4.01 18.57
CA ALA A 273 -0.31 5.15 18.64
C ALA A 273 -0.12 6.14 17.49
N SER A 274 1.09 6.17 16.91
CA SER A 274 1.47 7.04 15.79
C SER A 274 1.37 6.36 14.43
N THR A 275 0.63 5.26 14.31
CA THR A 275 0.56 4.45 13.09
C THR A 275 -0.88 4.26 12.61
N SER A 276 -1.12 4.52 11.34
CA SER A 276 -2.38 4.30 10.62
C SER A 276 -2.19 3.24 9.55
N GLN A 277 -3.00 2.19 9.60
CA GLN A 277 -3.06 1.15 8.58
C GLN A 277 -3.97 1.59 7.44
N LEU A 278 -3.49 1.45 6.20
CA LEU A 278 -4.25 1.72 4.98
C LEU A 278 -4.78 0.42 4.36
N ASP A 279 -5.56 0.57 3.29
CA ASP A 279 -6.06 -0.59 2.57
C ASP A 279 -4.89 -1.46 2.09
N SER A 280 -4.95 -2.75 2.40
CA SER A 280 -3.83 -3.67 2.24
C SER A 280 -4.15 -4.73 1.18
N SER A 281 -3.45 -5.86 1.18
CA SER A 281 -3.62 -6.92 0.18
C SER A 281 -3.37 -6.35 -1.22
N GLY A 282 -4.19 -6.72 -2.20
CA GLY A 282 -4.04 -6.22 -3.57
C GLY A 282 -4.31 -4.72 -3.77
N SER A 283 -4.73 -4.00 -2.73
CA SER A 283 -4.79 -2.54 -2.78
C SER A 283 -3.43 -1.90 -2.53
N SER A 284 -2.50 -2.57 -1.84
CA SER A 284 -1.17 -2.04 -1.56
C SER A 284 -0.41 -1.70 -2.84
N ARG A 285 0.09 -0.47 -2.93
CA ARG A 285 0.84 -0.01 -4.10
C ARG A 285 1.65 1.25 -3.82
N LEU A 286 2.73 1.39 -4.57
CA LEU A 286 3.56 2.59 -4.62
C LEU A 286 3.88 2.91 -6.08
N TRP A 287 3.85 4.19 -6.41
CA TRP A 287 4.38 4.72 -7.65
C TRP A 287 5.39 5.83 -7.37
N TYR A 288 6.52 5.83 -8.09
CA TYR A 288 7.52 6.89 -8.10
C TYR A 288 8.35 6.82 -9.38
N ASN A 289 8.64 7.96 -10.01
CA ASN A 289 9.50 8.04 -11.21
C ASN A 289 9.23 6.93 -12.26
N ASP A 290 7.96 6.73 -12.62
CA ASP A 290 7.49 5.71 -13.58
C ASP A 290 7.73 4.24 -13.19
N ASN A 291 8.12 3.98 -11.95
CA ASN A 291 8.14 2.66 -11.33
C ASN A 291 6.81 2.41 -10.64
N PHE A 292 6.22 1.23 -10.87
CA PHE A 292 4.97 0.80 -10.26
C PHE A 292 5.24 -0.42 -9.38
N ILE A 293 4.87 -0.37 -8.11
CA ILE A 293 4.96 -1.48 -7.15
C ILE A 293 3.54 -1.88 -6.77
N PHE A 294 3.24 -3.18 -6.85
CA PHE A 294 1.93 -3.73 -6.51
C PHE A 294 2.05 -4.82 -5.45
N GLY A 295 1.20 -4.77 -4.44
CA GLY A 295 1.10 -5.79 -3.41
C GLY A 295 0.40 -7.05 -3.88
N THR A 296 0.73 -8.15 -3.22
CA THR A 296 0.08 -9.44 -3.46
C THR A 296 -1.30 -9.45 -2.81
N GLY A 297 -2.29 -9.92 -3.56
CA GLY A 297 -3.62 -10.19 -3.03
C GLY A 297 -3.65 -11.47 -2.18
N HIS A 298 -4.82 -11.80 -1.63
CA HIS A 298 -5.02 -13.05 -0.86
C HIS A 298 -4.79 -14.34 -1.68
N LYS A 299 -4.66 -14.24 -3.00
CA LYS A 299 -4.36 -15.35 -3.91
C LYS A 299 -2.86 -15.47 -4.24
N GLY A 300 -2.00 -14.64 -3.64
CA GLY A 300 -0.55 -14.69 -3.81
C GLY A 300 0.01 -13.99 -5.05
N GLU A 301 -0.86 -13.43 -5.90
CA GLU A 301 -0.47 -12.72 -7.13
C GLU A 301 -0.47 -11.19 -6.94
N ALA A 302 0.43 -10.50 -7.64
CA ALA A 302 0.43 -9.04 -7.72
C ALA A 302 -0.89 -8.54 -8.30
N ASP A 303 -1.57 -7.64 -7.59
CA ASP A 303 -2.93 -7.23 -7.94
C ASP A 303 -2.97 -5.77 -8.43
N LYS A 304 -3.30 -5.61 -9.71
CA LYS A 304 -3.41 -4.32 -10.38
C LYS A 304 -4.82 -3.74 -10.32
N ARG A 305 -5.66 -4.15 -9.35
CA ARG A 305 -7.04 -3.68 -9.20
C ARG A 305 -7.14 -2.17 -9.24
N LYS A 306 -8.21 -1.67 -9.85
CA LYS A 306 -8.57 -0.24 -9.76
C LYS A 306 -9.06 0.06 -8.34
N ILE A 307 -8.64 1.18 -7.77
CA ILE A 307 -9.04 1.62 -6.42
C ILE A 307 -9.60 3.06 -6.47
N PRO A 308 -10.49 3.43 -5.54
CA PRO A 308 -11.17 4.74 -5.58
C PRO A 308 -10.36 5.91 -5.02
N HIS A 309 -9.33 5.64 -4.20
CA HIS A 309 -8.59 6.67 -3.49
C HIS A 309 -7.08 6.39 -3.52
N TYR A 310 -6.32 7.42 -3.89
CA TYR A 310 -4.88 7.47 -3.84
C TYR A 310 -4.41 8.66 -3.00
N ILE A 311 -3.29 8.50 -2.31
CA ILE A 311 -2.62 9.59 -1.60
C ILE A 311 -1.42 10.00 -2.44
N THR A 312 -1.30 11.30 -2.69
CA THR A 312 -0.22 11.89 -3.48
C THR A 312 0.70 12.68 -2.58
N PHE A 313 2.01 12.56 -2.84
CA PHE A 313 3.03 13.31 -2.14
C PHE A 313 3.74 14.22 -3.13
N HIS A 314 3.82 15.51 -2.79
CA HIS A 314 4.50 16.50 -3.60
C HIS A 314 5.74 16.96 -2.84
N ASP A 315 6.87 16.97 -3.54
CA ASP A 315 8.13 17.43 -2.98
C ASP A 315 8.13 18.97 -2.88
N ALA A 316 9.08 19.52 -2.13
CA ALA A 316 9.20 20.96 -1.99
C ALA A 316 9.52 21.63 -3.34
N LYS A 317 8.88 22.77 -3.61
CA LYS A 317 9.12 23.57 -4.82
C LYS A 317 10.53 24.17 -4.84
#